data_AF-A0A2K6MQ40-F1
#
_entry.id   AF-A0A2K6MQ40-F1
#
_cell.length_a   1.000
_cell.length_b   1.000
_cell.length_c   1.000
_cell.angle_alpha   90.00
_cell.angle_beta   90.00
_cell.angle_gamma   90.00
#
_symmetry.space_group_name_H-M   'P 1'
#
loop_
_entity.id
_entity.type
_entity.pdbx_description
1 polymer ?
#
loop_
_entity_poly.entity_id
_entity_poly.type
_entity_poly.pdbx_seq_one_letter_code
_entity_poly.pdbx_strand_id
1 'polypeptide(L)'
;MDLGPLNICEEMTILHGGFLLAEQLFRPKELAELTKSDWERVGCPIVEALREISSAAAHSQPFAWKKKALIIIWAKVLQPHPVTPSDTETRWQEDLFFSVGNMIPTINHTVLFELLKSLEASGLFIQLLMALPTTIRHAELERFLEHVTVDTSSEDVAFFLDVWWEMMKTTPRRCLQPCIWTNWPP
;
A
#
# COMPACT_ATOMS: atom_id res chain seq x y z
N MET A 1 -1.36 -14.11 12.13
CA MET A 1 -2.31 -12.99 12.11
C MET A 1 -3.64 -13.55 11.66
N ASP A 2 -4.70 -13.32 12.41
CA ASP A 2 -6.05 -13.81 12.08
C ASP A 2 -6.78 -12.70 11.32
N LEU A 3 -6.91 -12.83 9.99
CA LEU A 3 -7.46 -11.78 9.10
C LEU A 3 -9.00 -11.77 9.07
N GLY A 4 -9.65 -12.66 9.83
CA GLY A 4 -11.07 -12.98 9.70
C GLY A 4 -11.41 -13.43 8.27
N PRO A 5 -12.68 -13.77 7.99
CA PRO A 5 -13.09 -14.09 6.63
C PRO A 5 -12.86 -12.89 5.70
N LEU A 6 -12.11 -13.08 4.60
CA LEU A 6 -12.03 -12.16 3.46
C LEU A 6 -13.29 -12.32 2.59
N ASN A 7 -14.48 -12.13 3.16
CA ASN A 7 -15.74 -12.21 2.44
C ASN A 7 -16.05 -10.87 1.74
N ILE A 8 -16.86 -10.93 0.68
CA ILE A 8 -17.45 -9.74 0.05
C ILE A 8 -18.42 -9.13 1.07
N CYS A 9 -17.99 -8.06 1.73
CA CYS A 9 -18.78 -7.28 2.66
C CYS A 9 -18.97 -5.84 2.14
N GLU A 10 -19.77 -5.04 2.85
CA GLU A 10 -20.10 -3.67 2.46
C GLU A 10 -18.85 -2.83 2.21
N GLU A 11 -17.85 -2.94 3.08
CA GLU A 11 -16.58 -2.21 2.96
C GLU A 11 -15.80 -2.59 1.70
N MET A 12 -15.88 -3.85 1.26
CA MET A 12 -15.26 -4.27 0.01
C MET A 12 -15.95 -3.64 -1.20
N THR A 13 -17.26 -3.45 -1.11
CA THR A 13 -18.05 -2.82 -2.17
C THR A 13 -17.74 -1.32 -2.26
N ILE A 14 -17.58 -0.66 -1.11
CA ILE A 14 -17.14 0.75 -1.03
C ILE A 14 -15.74 0.88 -1.64
N LEU A 15 -14.80 0.01 -1.27
CA LEU A 15 -13.43 0.02 -1.81
C LEU A 15 -13.44 -0.16 -3.33
N HIS A 16 -14.16 -1.16 -3.83
CA HIS A 16 -14.29 -1.42 -5.26
C HIS A 16 -14.90 -0.23 -6.00
N GLY A 17 -15.95 0.38 -5.45
CA GLY A 17 -16.56 1.59 -6.00
C GLY A 17 -15.57 2.75 -6.16
N GLY A 18 -14.73 2.99 -5.14
CA GLY A 18 -13.67 4.00 -5.19
C GLY A 18 -12.68 3.76 -6.33
N PHE A 19 -12.24 2.51 -6.52
CA PHE A 19 -11.33 2.16 -7.62
C PHE A 19 -11.99 2.28 -9.01
N LEU A 20 -13.25 1.88 -9.15
CA LEU A 20 -13.97 2.03 -10.43
C LEU A 20 -14.15 3.50 -10.82
N LEU A 21 -14.46 4.37 -9.85
CA LEU A 21 -14.57 5.81 -10.10
C LEU A 21 -13.23 6.40 -10.50
N ALA A 22 -12.13 6.03 -9.82
CA ALA A 22 -10.79 6.45 -10.20
C ALA A 22 -10.42 5.99 -11.62
N GLU A 23 -10.70 4.73 -11.97
CA GLU A 23 -10.45 4.21 -13.32
C GLU A 23 -11.25 4.97 -14.37
N GLN A 24 -12.53 5.29 -14.09
CA GLN A 24 -13.35 6.11 -14.99
C GLN A 24 -12.76 7.51 -15.20
N LEU A 25 -12.21 8.14 -14.17
CA LEU A 25 -11.56 9.47 -14.25
C LEU A 25 -10.25 9.44 -15.05
N PHE A 26 -9.59 8.29 -15.12
CA PHE A 26 -8.29 8.14 -15.78
C PHE A 26 -8.37 7.64 -17.23
N ARG A 27 -9.56 7.28 -17.70
CA ARG A 27 -9.75 6.87 -19.10
C ARG A 27 -9.24 7.92 -20.10
N PRO A 28 -8.65 7.49 -21.22
CA PRO A 28 -8.58 6.10 -21.71
C PRO A 28 -7.46 5.23 -21.11
N LYS A 29 -6.63 5.76 -20.21
CA LYS A 29 -5.53 5.01 -19.57
C LYS A 29 -6.04 4.15 -18.41
N GLU A 30 -5.28 3.12 -18.06
CA GLU A 30 -5.57 2.24 -16.92
C GLU A 30 -4.84 2.68 -15.65
N LEU A 31 -5.36 2.37 -14.47
CA LEU A 31 -4.70 2.71 -13.20
C LEU A 31 -3.31 2.06 -13.04
N ALA A 32 -3.00 1.02 -13.83
CA ALA A 32 -1.67 0.43 -13.92
C ALA A 32 -0.63 1.39 -14.54
N GLU A 33 -1.07 2.37 -15.34
CA GLU A 33 -0.23 3.37 -16.01
C GLU A 33 -0.14 4.69 -15.23
N LEU A 34 -0.75 4.75 -14.02
CA LEU A 34 -0.88 5.98 -13.25
C LEU A 34 0.49 6.50 -12.80
N THR A 35 0.78 7.77 -13.14
CA THR A 35 1.99 8.46 -12.69
C THR A 35 1.70 9.30 -11.45
N LYS A 36 2.77 9.72 -10.76
CA LYS A 36 2.65 10.49 -9.51
C LYS A 36 1.87 11.80 -9.70
N SER A 37 2.09 12.51 -10.82
CA SER A 37 1.36 13.73 -11.15
C SER A 37 -0.12 13.52 -11.44
N ASP A 38 -0.52 12.31 -11.85
CA ASP A 38 -1.93 11.99 -12.12
C ASP A 38 -2.73 11.81 -10.81
N TRP A 39 -2.05 11.53 -9.70
CA TRP A 39 -2.68 11.17 -8.42
C TRP A 39 -3.62 12.25 -7.90
N GLU A 40 -3.24 13.52 -7.97
CA GLU A 40 -4.05 14.63 -7.45
C GLU A 40 -5.46 14.66 -8.08
N ARG A 41 -5.59 14.24 -9.35
CA ARG A 41 -6.85 14.20 -10.07
C ARG A 41 -7.60 12.87 -9.89
N VAL A 42 -6.88 11.76 -9.75
CA VAL A 42 -7.45 10.40 -9.85
C VAL A 42 -7.62 9.70 -8.51
N GLY A 43 -6.79 10.05 -7.51
CA GLY A 43 -6.70 9.33 -6.24
C GLY A 43 -7.83 9.61 -5.25
N CYS A 44 -8.52 10.75 -5.37
CA CYS A 44 -9.53 11.21 -4.42
C CYS A 44 -10.60 10.13 -4.11
N PRO A 45 -11.25 9.49 -5.11
CA PRO A 45 -12.27 8.48 -4.84
C PRO A 45 -11.76 7.27 -4.03
N ILE A 46 -10.49 6.88 -4.24
CA ILE A 46 -9.88 5.75 -3.51
C ILE A 46 -9.61 6.14 -2.06
N VAL A 47 -9.06 7.33 -1.85
CA VAL A 47 -8.76 7.88 -0.51
C VAL A 47 -10.06 8.07 0.29
N GLU A 48 -11.10 8.62 -0.33
CA GLU A 48 -12.41 8.83 0.29
C GLU A 48 -13.07 7.51 0.67
N ALA A 49 -13.08 6.52 -0.22
CA ALA A 49 -13.60 5.18 0.08
C ALA A 49 -12.90 4.56 1.30
N LEU A 50 -11.58 4.70 1.40
CA LEU A 50 -10.82 4.16 2.55
C LEU A 50 -11.03 4.95 3.84
N ARG A 51 -11.23 6.27 3.76
CA ARG A 51 -11.63 7.09 4.91
C ARG A 51 -13.03 6.73 5.38
N GLU A 52 -13.97 6.52 4.46
CA GLU A 52 -15.34 6.09 4.74
C GLU A 52 -15.33 4.75 5.49
N ILE A 53 -14.67 3.73 4.93
CA ILE A 53 -14.52 2.41 5.56
C ILE A 53 -13.92 2.53 6.97
N SER A 54 -12.87 3.34 7.12
CA SER A 54 -12.21 3.55 8.42
C SER A 54 -13.13 4.24 9.45
N SER A 55 -14.04 5.10 8.98
CA SER A 55 -14.97 5.86 9.82
C SER A 55 -16.23 5.05 10.20
N ALA A 56 -16.79 4.27 9.27
CA ALA A 56 -17.94 3.41 9.49
C ALA A 56 -17.61 2.22 10.40
N ALA A 57 -16.40 1.68 10.29
CA ALA A 57 -15.91 0.59 11.13
C ALA A 57 -15.63 0.99 12.59
N ALA A 58 -15.84 2.27 12.96
CA ALA A 58 -15.66 2.79 14.33
C ALA A 58 -16.59 2.15 15.37
N HIS A 59 -17.64 1.45 14.95
CA HIS A 59 -18.59 0.80 15.86
C HIS A 59 -18.18 -0.61 16.30
N SER A 60 -17.13 -1.22 15.71
CA SER A 60 -16.68 -2.54 16.15
C SER A 60 -15.16 -2.77 16.11
N GLN A 61 -14.39 -2.33 15.09
CA GLN A 61 -12.90 -2.32 15.06
C GLN A 61 -12.34 -1.47 13.88
N PRO A 62 -12.18 -0.15 14.00
CA PRO A 62 -11.81 0.72 12.87
C PRO A 62 -10.40 0.46 12.29
N PHE A 63 -9.44 0.04 13.12
CA PHE A 63 -8.06 -0.23 12.69
C PHE A 63 -7.94 -1.52 11.84
N ALA A 64 -8.88 -2.45 11.98
CA ALA A 64 -8.82 -3.75 11.31
C ALA A 64 -9.04 -3.62 9.80
N TRP A 65 -10.03 -2.81 9.38
CA TRP A 65 -10.38 -2.72 7.96
C TRP A 65 -9.41 -1.86 7.16
N LYS A 66 -8.96 -0.69 7.69
CA LYS A 66 -7.89 0.10 7.03
C LYS A 66 -6.65 -0.75 6.73
N LYS A 67 -6.21 -1.54 7.72
CA LYS A 67 -5.10 -2.48 7.56
C LYS A 67 -5.41 -3.58 6.54
N LYS A 68 -6.60 -4.18 6.60
CA LYS A 68 -7.04 -5.23 5.68
C LYS A 68 -7.09 -4.74 4.23
N ALA A 69 -7.65 -3.56 3.99
CA ALA A 69 -7.70 -2.95 2.66
C ALA A 69 -6.31 -2.69 2.09
N LEU A 70 -5.40 -2.11 2.89
CA LEU A 70 -4.03 -1.87 2.45
C LEU A 70 -3.27 -3.18 2.19
N ILE A 71 -3.54 -4.25 2.94
CA ILE A 71 -3.01 -5.59 2.65
C ILE A 71 -3.51 -6.09 1.29
N ILE A 72 -4.82 -5.97 1.02
CA ILE A 72 -5.41 -6.38 -0.26
C ILE A 72 -4.78 -5.60 -1.43
N ILE A 73 -4.70 -4.28 -1.30
CA ILE A 73 -4.11 -3.39 -2.32
C ILE A 73 -2.65 -3.73 -2.54
N TRP A 74 -1.87 -3.94 -1.48
CA TRP A 74 -0.47 -4.27 -1.64
C TRP A 74 -0.28 -5.66 -2.25
N ALA A 75 -1.07 -6.66 -1.82
CA ALA A 75 -1.08 -7.97 -2.45
C ALA A 75 -1.39 -7.86 -3.95
N LYS A 76 -2.35 -7.00 -4.34
CA LYS A 76 -2.68 -6.72 -5.74
C LYS A 76 -1.51 -6.14 -6.53
N VAL A 77 -0.74 -5.23 -5.93
CA VAL A 77 0.46 -4.63 -6.55
C VAL A 77 1.63 -5.60 -6.65
N LEU A 78 1.81 -6.47 -5.64
CA LEU A 78 2.87 -7.47 -5.61
C LEU A 78 2.61 -8.66 -6.53
N GLN A 79 1.35 -8.90 -6.89
CA GLN A 79 0.99 -10.01 -7.76
C GLN A 79 1.60 -9.81 -9.16
N PRO A 80 2.27 -10.83 -9.72
CA PRO A 80 2.64 -10.83 -11.12
C PRO A 80 1.38 -10.63 -11.96
N HIS A 81 1.47 -9.80 -12.99
CA HIS A 81 0.41 -9.70 -13.98
C HIS A 81 0.22 -11.11 -14.58
N PRO A 82 -0.98 -11.71 -14.53
CA PRO A 82 -1.16 -13.08 -15.01
C PRO A 82 -0.84 -13.12 -16.51
N VAL A 83 0.20 -13.89 -16.86
CA VAL A 83 0.73 -13.94 -18.23
C VAL A 83 -0.08 -14.93 -19.07
N THR A 84 -0.69 -15.94 -18.43
CA THR A 84 -1.48 -16.96 -19.12
C THR A 84 -2.76 -17.35 -18.36
N PRO A 85 -3.81 -17.80 -19.08
CA PRO A 85 -5.04 -18.31 -18.45
C PRO A 85 -4.81 -19.55 -17.56
N SER A 86 -3.72 -20.29 -17.77
CA SER A 86 -3.28 -21.39 -16.90
C SER A 86 -2.88 -20.90 -15.51
N ASP A 87 -2.25 -19.72 -15.42
CA ASP A 87 -1.84 -19.12 -14.14
C ASP A 87 -3.06 -18.69 -13.31
N THR A 88 -4.17 -18.37 -13.97
CA THR A 88 -5.43 -18.01 -13.32
C THR A 88 -6.11 -19.21 -12.66
N GLU A 89 -6.04 -20.40 -13.29
CA GLU A 89 -6.68 -21.65 -12.84
C GLU A 89 -6.03 -22.25 -11.58
N THR A 90 -4.73 -22.06 -11.40
CA THR A 90 -4.03 -22.47 -10.17
C THR A 90 -4.16 -21.40 -9.07
N ARG A 91 -4.11 -20.13 -9.46
CA ARG A 91 -4.11 -19.02 -8.51
C ARG A 91 -5.41 -18.87 -7.72
N TRP A 92 -6.58 -19.19 -8.28
CA TRP A 92 -7.82 -19.12 -7.51
C TRP A 92 -7.87 -20.12 -6.35
N GLN A 93 -7.14 -21.24 -6.45
CA GLN A 93 -7.06 -22.25 -5.41
C GLN A 93 -6.08 -21.86 -4.30
N GLU A 94 -5.01 -21.14 -4.65
CA GLU A 94 -3.88 -20.87 -3.76
C GLU A 94 -3.94 -19.47 -3.11
N ASP A 95 -4.56 -18.50 -3.78
CA ASP A 95 -4.56 -17.10 -3.36
C ASP A 95 -5.82 -16.74 -2.56
N LEU A 96 -5.62 -16.55 -1.24
CA LEU A 96 -6.65 -16.09 -0.30
C LEU A 96 -7.28 -14.75 -0.69
N PHE A 97 -6.61 -13.96 -1.53
CA PHE A 97 -7.08 -12.68 -2.01
C PHE A 97 -7.65 -12.74 -3.43
N PHE A 98 -7.79 -13.92 -4.06
CA PHE A 98 -8.20 -14.02 -5.47
C PHE A 98 -9.54 -13.33 -5.77
N SER A 99 -10.61 -13.72 -5.06
CA SER A 99 -11.96 -13.19 -5.30
C SER A 99 -12.05 -11.68 -5.05
N VAL A 100 -11.38 -11.21 -3.99
CA VAL A 100 -11.39 -9.82 -3.53
C VAL A 100 -10.48 -8.96 -4.42
N GLY A 101 -9.28 -9.44 -4.72
CA GLY A 101 -8.29 -8.79 -5.57
C GLY A 101 -8.75 -8.68 -7.02
N ASN A 102 -9.57 -9.61 -7.53
CA ASN A 102 -10.15 -9.52 -8.88
C ASN A 102 -11.23 -8.45 -9.02
N MET A 103 -11.80 -7.96 -7.90
CA MET A 103 -12.72 -6.81 -7.94
C MET A 103 -11.94 -5.50 -8.12
N ILE A 104 -10.68 -5.44 -7.68
CA ILE A 104 -9.86 -4.24 -7.86
C ILE A 104 -9.23 -4.27 -9.27
N PRO A 105 -9.31 -3.18 -10.05
CA PRO A 105 -8.62 -3.07 -11.33
C PRO A 105 -7.11 -3.25 -11.17
N THR A 106 -6.38 -3.44 -12.27
CA THR A 106 -4.93 -3.48 -12.21
C THR A 106 -4.38 -2.13 -11.77
N ILE A 107 -3.47 -2.13 -10.80
CA ILE A 107 -2.86 -0.95 -10.20
C ILE A 107 -1.35 -1.13 -10.09
N ASN A 108 -0.61 -0.03 -9.98
CA ASN A 108 0.85 -0.02 -9.84
C ASN A 108 1.31 0.46 -8.44
N HIS A 109 2.63 0.48 -8.23
CA HIS A 109 3.25 0.96 -6.99
C HIS A 109 2.99 2.44 -6.70
N THR A 110 2.81 3.28 -7.71
CA THR A 110 2.45 4.70 -7.54
C THR A 110 1.15 4.83 -6.75
N VAL A 111 0.11 4.06 -7.12
CA VAL A 111 -1.18 4.04 -6.42
C VAL A 111 -0.99 3.65 -4.95
N LEU A 112 -0.18 2.63 -4.67
CA LEU A 112 0.10 2.19 -3.29
C LEU A 112 0.78 3.29 -2.47
N PHE A 113 1.87 3.88 -2.97
CA PHE A 113 2.66 4.84 -2.20
C PHE A 113 1.90 6.15 -1.98
N GLU A 114 1.24 6.67 -3.02
CA GLU A 114 0.42 7.87 -2.91
C GLU A 114 -0.78 7.69 -1.98
N LEU A 115 -1.36 6.48 -1.95
CA LEU A 115 -2.42 6.14 -1.03
C LEU A 115 -1.94 6.07 0.42
N LEU A 116 -0.80 5.42 0.67
CA LEU A 116 -0.19 5.36 2.00
C LEU A 116 0.17 6.76 2.52
N LYS A 117 0.67 7.63 1.64
CA LYS A 117 0.95 9.04 1.93
C LYS A 117 -0.34 9.80 2.29
N SER A 118 -1.36 9.72 1.44
CA SER A 118 -2.65 10.41 1.60
C SER A 118 -3.45 9.97 2.84
N LEU A 119 -3.15 8.78 3.37
CA LEU A 119 -3.75 8.21 4.57
C LEU A 119 -2.83 8.28 5.81
N GLU A 120 -1.68 8.93 5.70
CA GLU A 120 -0.65 9.06 6.75
C GLU A 120 -0.32 7.70 7.40
N ALA A 121 -0.22 6.66 6.56
CA ALA A 121 -0.19 5.26 6.99
C ALA A 121 1.24 4.70 7.13
N SER A 122 2.22 5.53 7.51
CA SER A 122 3.64 5.16 7.62
C SER A 122 3.89 3.97 8.54
N GLY A 123 3.25 3.94 9.71
CA GLY A 123 3.37 2.82 10.66
C GLY A 123 2.78 1.51 10.13
N LEU A 124 1.71 1.57 9.32
CA LEU A 124 1.17 0.39 8.64
C LEU A 124 2.10 -0.06 7.52
N PHE A 125 2.65 0.86 6.74
CA PHE A 125 3.63 0.53 5.70
C PHE A 125 4.83 -0.23 6.26
N ILE A 126 5.43 0.24 7.36
CA ILE A 126 6.52 -0.47 8.03
C ILE A 126 6.09 -1.84 8.57
N GLN A 127 4.93 -1.95 9.21
CA GLN A 127 4.42 -3.24 9.70
C GLN A 127 4.32 -4.27 8.56
N LEU A 128 3.81 -3.82 7.41
CA LEU A 128 3.66 -4.69 6.27
C LEU A 128 5.04 -5.02 5.65
N LEU A 129 5.94 -4.03 5.46
CA LEU A 129 7.30 -4.24 4.94
C LEU A 129 8.08 -5.26 5.76
N MET A 130 7.95 -5.18 7.09
CA MET A 130 8.61 -6.10 8.01
C MET A 130 8.02 -7.51 7.98
N ALA A 131 6.80 -7.69 7.45
CA ALA A 131 6.20 -9.01 7.24
C ALA A 131 6.68 -9.70 5.94
N LEU A 132 7.32 -8.95 5.02
CA LEU A 132 7.82 -9.50 3.76
C LEU A 132 9.18 -10.21 3.93
N PRO A 133 9.49 -11.20 3.07
CA PRO A 133 10.84 -11.72 2.92
C PRO A 133 11.85 -10.62 2.60
N THR A 134 13.08 -10.75 3.09
CA THR A 134 14.13 -9.71 2.98
C THR A 134 14.36 -9.23 1.55
N THR A 135 14.37 -10.12 0.56
CA THR A 135 14.55 -9.76 -0.86
C THR A 135 13.43 -8.88 -1.39
N ILE A 136 12.18 -9.24 -1.11
CA ILE A 136 10.99 -8.48 -1.52
C ILE A 136 10.97 -7.13 -0.78
N ARG A 137 11.30 -7.14 0.52
CA ARG A 137 11.36 -5.90 1.33
C ARG A 137 12.35 -4.89 0.76
N HIS A 138 13.55 -5.33 0.36
CA HIS A 138 14.54 -4.42 -0.24
C HIS A 138 14.04 -3.84 -1.56
N ALA A 139 13.47 -4.67 -2.44
CA ALA A 139 12.92 -4.19 -3.72
C ALA A 139 11.76 -3.20 -3.53
N GLU A 140 10.86 -3.44 -2.57
CA GLU A 140 9.77 -2.51 -2.26
C GLU A 140 10.29 -1.20 -1.66
N LEU A 141 11.34 -1.25 -0.84
CA LEU A 141 11.97 -0.04 -0.29
C LEU A 141 12.68 0.78 -1.38
N GLU A 142 13.38 0.12 -2.31
CA GLU A 142 13.99 0.79 -3.47
C GLU A 142 12.93 1.49 -4.33
N ARG A 143 11.82 0.80 -4.66
CA ARG A 143 10.69 1.40 -5.39
C ARG A 143 10.08 2.60 -4.65
N PHE A 144 9.97 2.51 -3.33
CA PHE A 144 9.48 3.62 -2.51
C PHE A 144 10.42 4.82 -2.59
N LEU A 145 11.73 4.60 -2.50
CA LEU A 145 12.72 5.67 -2.63
C LEU A 145 12.66 6.30 -4.03
N GLU A 146 12.64 5.49 -5.08
CA GLU A 146 12.48 5.95 -6.46
C GLU A 146 11.24 6.86 -6.60
N HIS A 147 10.09 6.40 -6.08
CA HIS A 147 8.84 7.17 -6.07
C HIS A 147 8.95 8.51 -5.32
N VAL A 148 9.62 8.54 -4.17
CA VAL A 148 9.84 9.77 -3.40
C VAL A 148 10.75 10.75 -4.15
N THR A 149 11.77 10.25 -4.84
CA THR A 149 12.76 11.09 -5.55
C THR A 149 12.27 11.70 -6.87
N VAL A 150 11.24 11.11 -7.49
CA VAL A 150 10.64 11.66 -8.71
C VAL A 150 9.61 12.72 -8.33
N ASP A 151 9.74 13.93 -8.88
CA ASP A 151 8.82 15.06 -8.64
C ASP A 151 8.53 15.28 -7.14
N THR A 152 9.59 15.33 -6.33
CA THR A 152 9.50 15.39 -4.86
C THR A 152 8.76 16.64 -4.37
N SER A 153 7.68 16.43 -3.64
CA SER A 153 6.94 17.47 -2.92
C SER A 153 7.32 17.53 -1.44
N SER A 154 6.87 18.57 -0.73
CA SER A 154 7.04 18.66 0.73
C SER A 154 6.35 17.51 1.48
N GLU A 155 5.23 17.01 0.94
CA GLU A 155 4.49 15.90 1.52
C GLU A 155 5.24 14.58 1.37
N ASP A 156 5.96 14.40 0.26
CA ASP A 156 6.81 13.22 0.06
C ASP A 156 7.95 13.18 1.07
N VAL A 157 8.59 14.33 1.31
CA VAL A 157 9.66 14.44 2.30
C VAL A 157 9.12 14.16 3.70
N ALA A 158 7.97 14.73 4.06
CA ALA A 158 7.34 14.47 5.36
C ALA A 158 7.02 12.98 5.54
N PHE A 159 6.36 12.37 4.55
CA PHE A 159 6.01 10.96 4.59
C PHE A 159 7.25 10.05 4.64
N PHE A 160 8.30 10.37 3.87
CA PHE A 160 9.57 9.66 3.94
C PHE A 160 10.18 9.70 5.35
N LEU A 161 10.21 10.88 5.98
CA LEU A 161 10.74 11.03 7.33
C LEU A 161 9.92 10.25 8.36
N ASP A 162 8.59 10.21 8.22
CA ASP A 162 7.72 9.41 9.06
C ASP A 162 8.00 7.91 8.89
N VAL A 163 8.12 7.43 7.65
CA VAL A 163 8.47 6.03 7.36
C VAL A 163 9.84 5.67 7.94
N TRP A 164 10.84 6.53 7.75
CA TRP A 164 12.16 6.35 8.32
C TRP A 164 12.13 6.27 9.85
N TRP A 165 11.38 7.18 10.48
CA TRP A 165 11.20 7.20 11.92
C TRP A 165 10.55 5.90 12.45
N GLU A 166 9.49 5.43 11.79
CA GLU A 166 8.84 4.15 12.13
C GLU A 166 9.77 2.95 11.94
N MET A 167 10.63 2.96 10.91
CA MET A 167 11.63 1.91 10.70
C MET A 167 12.68 1.89 11.83
N MET A 168 13.11 3.06 12.30
CA MET A 168 14.05 3.18 13.41
C MET A 168 13.46 2.68 14.73
N LYS A 169 12.15 2.87 14.97
CA LYS A 169 11.45 2.32 16.15
C LYS A 169 11.41 0.80 16.15
N THR A 170 11.24 0.19 14.98
CA THR A 170 11.08 -1.26 14.83
C THR A 170 12.40 -2.02 14.78
N THR A 171 13.52 -1.33 14.56
CA THR A 171 14.86 -1.92 14.61
C THR A 171 15.26 -2.20 16.06
N PRO A 172 15.49 -3.48 16.46
CA PRO A 172 15.96 -3.78 17.82
C PRO A 172 17.25 -3.03 18.10
N ARG A 173 17.34 -2.35 19.25
CA ARG A 173 18.52 -1.57 19.71
C ARG A 173 19.85 -2.36 19.77
N ARG A 174 19.85 -3.66 19.46
CA ARG A 174 21.07 -4.49 19.35
C ARG A 174 21.82 -4.32 18.02
N CYS A 175 21.18 -3.83 16.95
CA CYS A 175 21.88 -3.49 15.70
C CYS A 175 22.42 -2.04 15.69
N LEU A 176 22.00 -1.22 16.66
CA LEU A 176 22.55 0.11 16.92
C LEU A 176 23.61 0.01 18.03
N GLN A 177 24.67 -0.77 17.81
CA GLN A 177 25.94 -0.41 18.44
C GLN A 177 26.48 0.87 17.76
N PRO A 178 27.08 1.81 18.51
CA PRO A 178 27.29 3.17 18.04
C PRO A 178 28.48 3.26 17.09
N CYS A 179 28.27 2.99 15.80
CA CYS A 179 29.25 3.31 14.76
C CYS A 179 29.27 4.81 14.38
N ILE A 180 28.45 5.65 15.03
CA ILE A 180 28.27 7.07 14.65
C ILE A 180 28.88 8.06 15.67
N TRP A 181 29.38 7.60 16.83
CA TRP A 181 29.86 8.50 17.89
C TRP A 181 31.37 8.40 18.21
N THR A 182 32.19 7.75 17.38
CA THR A 182 33.64 7.62 17.65
C THR A 182 34.57 8.43 16.76
N ASN A 183 34.07 9.10 15.72
CA ASN A 183 34.93 9.81 14.74
C ASN A 183 34.58 11.30 14.55
N TRP A 184 34.21 12.01 15.61
CA TRP A 184 34.25 13.48 15.58
C TRP A 184 35.58 13.94 16.19
N PRO A 185 36.50 14.56 15.43
CA PRO A 185 37.75 15.06 15.99
C PRO A 185 37.46 16.26 16.93
N PRO A 186 38.35 16.54 17.90
CA PRO A 186 38.15 17.54 18.95
C PRO A 186 37.98 18.97 18.42
#